data_AF-A0A2U8DSR8-F1
#
_entry.id   AF-A0A2U8DSR8-F1
#
_cell.length_a   1.000
_cell.length_b   1.000
_cell.length_c   1.000
_cell.angle_alpha   90.00
_cell.angle_beta   90.00
_cell.angle_gamma   90.00
#
_symmetry.space_group_name_H-M   'P 1'
#
loop_
_entity.id
_entity.type
_entity.pdbx_description
1 polymer ?
#
loop_
_entity_poly.entity_id
_entity_poly.type
_entity_poly.pdbx_seq_one_letter_code
_entity_poly.pdbx_strand_id
1 'polypeptide(L)'
;MEDQFYTIDKIAEILGMHHKTIRKFITEGKLAASKVGKQWRISEHDLSIFMEKNNVNTSDKKINEESNIDFVTNGEVKDNLQQRINVSTVVDINDIDKEEYFRISNTLIAVMNCKDSKMGKSTINMKYDEKVSRLRVLLWGNISFIEEMLSTISMLVERNNLSDHKKADYKESE
;
A
#
# COMPACT_ATOMS: atom_id res chain seq x y z
N MET A 1 -22.48 -22.76 25.87
CA MET A 1 -21.29 -21.89 25.80
C MET A 1 -21.82 -20.52 25.44
N GLU A 2 -21.53 -19.51 26.24
CA GLU A 2 -21.99 -18.15 25.97
C GLU A 2 -21.18 -17.61 24.79
N ASP A 3 -21.83 -17.39 23.65
CA ASP A 3 -21.18 -16.75 22.51
C ASP A 3 -20.93 -15.28 22.88
N GLN A 4 -19.70 -14.99 23.30
CA GLN A 4 -19.31 -13.63 23.64
C GLN A 4 -19.10 -12.83 22.35
N PHE A 5 -19.94 -11.83 22.15
CA PHE A 5 -19.87 -10.93 21.01
C PHE A 5 -19.21 -9.61 21.37
N TYR A 6 -18.25 -9.19 20.56
CA TYR A 6 -17.53 -7.92 20.70
C TYR A 6 -18.02 -6.87 19.70
N THR A 7 -17.97 -5.61 20.12
CA THR A 7 -18.09 -4.44 19.24
C THR A 7 -16.78 -4.15 18.52
N ILE A 8 -16.87 -3.43 17.41
CA ILE A 8 -15.71 -2.86 16.70
C ILE A 8 -14.76 -2.13 17.65
N ASP A 9 -15.30 -1.27 18.52
CA ASP A 9 -14.47 -0.46 19.44
C ASP A 9 -13.74 -1.32 20.47
N LYS A 10 -14.35 -2.44 20.88
CA LYS A 10 -13.72 -3.36 21.85
C LYS A 10 -12.60 -4.16 21.19
N ILE A 11 -12.79 -4.58 19.95
CA ILE A 11 -11.76 -5.25 19.16
C ILE A 11 -10.61 -4.30 18.83
N ALA A 12 -10.93 -3.04 18.53
CA ALA A 12 -9.94 -1.99 18.34
C ALA A 12 -9.04 -1.85 19.58
N GLU A 13 -9.62 -1.87 20.78
CA GLU A 13 -8.88 -1.84 22.04
C GLU A 13 -8.03 -3.11 22.24
N ILE A 14 -8.61 -4.30 22.03
CA ILE A 14 -7.90 -5.60 22.20
C ILE A 14 -6.70 -5.71 21.25
N LEU A 15 -6.88 -5.32 20.00
CA LEU A 15 -5.85 -5.42 18.96
C LEU A 15 -4.91 -4.20 18.90
N GLY A 16 -5.18 -3.14 19.68
CA GLY A 16 -4.45 -1.89 19.60
C GLY A 16 -4.54 -1.21 18.22
N MET A 17 -5.63 -1.45 17.48
CA MET A 17 -5.85 -0.93 16.13
C MET A 17 -6.95 0.12 16.11
N HIS A 18 -6.92 1.01 15.10
CA HIS A 18 -7.97 2.01 14.95
C HIS A 18 -9.30 1.38 14.47
N HIS A 19 -10.45 1.83 15.01
CA HIS A 19 -11.78 1.30 14.67
C HIS A 19 -12.08 1.35 13.15
N LYS A 20 -11.51 2.32 12.43
CA LYS A 20 -11.64 2.44 10.97
C LYS A 20 -10.99 1.25 10.25
N THR A 21 -9.86 0.77 10.74
CA THR A 21 -9.15 -0.40 10.21
C THR A 21 -9.95 -1.68 10.46
N ILE A 22 -10.52 -1.84 11.67
CA ILE A 22 -11.43 -2.95 11.97
C ILE A 22 -12.67 -2.92 11.06
N ARG A 23 -13.28 -1.75 10.88
CA ARG A 23 -14.42 -1.59 9.96
C ARG A 23 -14.04 -1.95 8.52
N LYS A 24 -12.85 -1.53 8.08
CA LYS A 24 -12.31 -1.87 6.76
C LYS A 24 -12.17 -3.39 6.60
N PHE A 25 -11.61 -4.08 7.60
CA PHE A 25 -11.50 -5.55 7.57
C PHE A 25 -12.84 -6.26 7.50
N ILE A 26 -13.87 -5.73 8.17
CA ILE A 26 -15.24 -6.26 8.07
C ILE A 26 -15.79 -6.04 6.65
N THR A 27 -15.65 -4.84 6.09
CA THR A 27 -16.16 -4.55 4.73
C THR A 27 -15.40 -5.30 3.64
N GLU A 28 -14.13 -5.59 3.84
CA GLU A 28 -13.30 -6.40 2.94
C GLU A 28 -13.49 -7.91 3.12
N GLY A 29 -14.32 -8.33 4.09
CA GLY A 29 -14.56 -9.75 4.40
C GLY A 29 -13.38 -10.47 5.04
N LYS A 30 -12.35 -9.73 5.51
CA LYS A 30 -11.19 -10.29 6.21
C LYS A 30 -11.53 -10.69 7.64
N LEU A 31 -12.39 -9.93 8.30
CA LEU A 31 -12.91 -10.22 9.64
C LEU A 31 -14.42 -10.49 9.55
N ALA A 32 -14.83 -11.70 9.91
CA ALA A 32 -16.24 -12.06 9.94
C ALA A 32 -16.96 -11.30 11.05
N ALA A 33 -18.10 -10.69 10.70
CA ALA A 33 -18.92 -9.93 11.61
C ALA A 33 -20.40 -10.02 11.21
N SER A 34 -21.27 -10.06 12.21
CA SER A 34 -22.72 -10.02 12.04
C SER A 34 -23.23 -8.61 12.32
N LYS A 35 -24.06 -8.07 11.43
CA LYS A 35 -24.70 -6.77 11.65
C LYS A 35 -25.95 -6.94 12.49
N VAL A 36 -25.92 -6.41 13.71
CA VAL A 36 -27.05 -6.47 14.65
C VAL A 36 -27.53 -5.03 14.90
N GLY A 37 -28.66 -4.69 14.28
CA GLY A 37 -29.19 -3.32 14.29
C GLY A 37 -28.24 -2.33 13.59
N LYS A 38 -27.77 -1.32 14.33
CA LYS A 38 -26.83 -0.29 13.84
C LYS A 38 -25.35 -0.62 14.11
N GLN A 39 -25.05 -1.73 14.76
CA GLN A 39 -23.70 -2.08 15.18
C GLN A 39 -23.26 -3.40 14.56
N TRP A 40 -21.95 -3.54 14.34
CA TRP A 40 -21.34 -4.83 14.02
C TRP A 40 -21.01 -5.56 15.31
N ARG A 41 -21.30 -6.86 15.33
CA ARG A 41 -20.98 -7.82 16.39
C ARG A 41 -20.04 -8.86 15.80
N ILE A 42 -18.93 -9.10 16.47
CA ILE A 42 -17.91 -10.06 16.05
C ILE A 42 -17.82 -11.12 17.14
N SER A 43 -17.85 -12.39 16.77
CA SER A 43 -17.69 -13.47 17.75
C SER A 43 -16.22 -13.61 18.17
N GLU A 44 -15.98 -14.13 19.37
CA GLU A 44 -14.62 -14.48 19.81
C GLU A 44 -13.93 -15.48 18.88
N HIS A 45 -14.69 -16.43 18.33
CA HIS A 45 -14.18 -17.43 17.40
C HIS A 45 -13.67 -16.78 16.11
N ASP A 46 -14.46 -15.89 15.51
CA ASP A 46 -14.08 -15.15 14.31
C ASP A 46 -12.84 -14.27 14.54
N LEU A 47 -12.74 -13.69 15.74
CA LEU A 47 -11.57 -12.90 16.13
C LEU A 47 -10.31 -13.77 16.23
N SER A 48 -10.41 -14.96 16.85
CA SER A 48 -9.29 -15.90 16.97
C SER A 48 -8.80 -16.36 15.60
N ILE A 49 -9.73 -16.73 14.69
CA ILE A 49 -9.39 -17.10 13.32
C ILE A 49 -8.70 -15.94 12.60
N PHE A 50 -9.20 -14.72 12.77
CA PHE A 50 -8.58 -13.54 12.18
C PHE A 50 -7.16 -13.31 12.69
N MET A 51 -6.90 -13.50 13.99
CA MET A 51 -5.57 -13.35 14.58
C MET A 51 -4.61 -14.44 14.06
N GLU A 52 -5.05 -15.70 13.99
CA GLU A 52 -4.24 -16.81 13.49
C GLU A 52 -3.89 -16.63 12.00
N LYS A 53 -4.86 -16.20 11.19
CA LYS A 53 -4.66 -15.95 9.76
C LYS A 53 -3.70 -14.79 9.48
N ASN A 54 -3.62 -13.80 10.36
CA ASN A 54 -2.77 -12.63 10.19
C ASN A 54 -1.42 -12.70 10.94
N ASN A 55 -1.21 -13.71 11.79
CA ASN A 55 0.02 -14.00 12.55
C ASN A 55 0.81 -12.74 12.97
N VAL A 56 0.10 -11.82 13.62
CA VAL A 56 0.69 -10.59 14.18
C VAL A 56 1.36 -10.95 15.49
N ASN A 57 2.69 -11.07 15.46
CA ASN A 57 3.53 -10.95 16.64
C ASN A 57 3.22 -9.61 17.31
N THR A 58 2.48 -9.69 18.41
CA THR A 58 2.07 -8.54 19.20
C THR A 58 3.27 -8.10 20.05
N SER A 59 4.19 -7.37 19.44
CA SER A 59 5.19 -6.57 20.13
C SER A 59 5.72 -5.52 19.16
N ASP A 60 5.02 -4.39 19.04
CA ASP A 60 5.60 -3.13 19.49
C ASP A 60 4.69 -1.93 19.25
N LYS A 61 4.70 -1.10 20.28
CA LYS A 61 3.87 0.06 20.52
C LYS A 61 4.52 1.28 19.84
N LYS A 62 3.84 1.92 18.89
CA LYS A 62 3.73 3.39 18.75
C LYS A 62 2.90 3.77 17.52
N ILE A 63 1.82 4.50 17.80
CA ILE A 63 0.90 5.11 16.85
C ILE A 63 1.59 6.35 16.27
N ASN A 64 1.71 6.44 14.95
CA ASN A 64 1.80 7.72 14.25
C ASN A 64 0.56 7.84 13.37
N GLU A 65 -0.25 8.85 13.69
CA GLU A 65 -1.33 9.34 12.87
C GLU A 65 -0.76 9.87 11.56
N GLU A 66 -1.03 9.18 10.45
CA GLU A 66 -1.18 9.78 9.13
C GLU A 66 -1.81 8.71 8.24
N SER A 67 -2.76 9.16 7.42
CA SER A 67 -3.64 8.35 6.59
C SER A 67 -2.89 7.47 5.59
N ASN A 68 -2.42 6.31 6.04
CA ASN A 68 -1.92 5.27 5.15
C ASN A 68 -3.11 4.50 4.58
N ILE A 69 -3.34 4.68 3.29
CA ILE A 69 -4.21 3.81 2.52
C ILE A 69 -3.41 2.52 2.29
N ASP A 70 -3.44 1.61 3.27
CA ASP A 70 -2.79 0.32 3.15
C ASP A 70 -3.55 -0.53 2.12
N PHE A 71 -3.02 -0.62 0.92
CA PHE A 71 -3.51 -1.52 -0.11
C PHE A 71 -2.79 -2.87 0.04
N VAL A 72 -3.39 -3.76 0.85
CA VAL A 72 -2.90 -5.14 1.04
C VAL A 72 -3.66 -6.03 0.06
N THR A 73 -2.99 -6.48 -1.00
CA THR A 73 -3.51 -7.47 -1.93
C THR A 73 -3.47 -8.86 -1.31
N ASN A 74 -4.66 -9.46 -1.15
CA ASN A 74 -4.83 -10.85 -0.77
C ASN A 74 -4.27 -11.76 -1.87
N GLY A 75 -3.30 -12.60 -1.51
CA GLY A 75 -2.84 -13.73 -2.30
C GLY A 75 -2.42 -14.86 -1.36
N GLU A 76 -3.32 -15.80 -1.11
CA GLU A 76 -3.00 -17.08 -0.48
C GLU A 76 -2.25 -17.95 -1.50
N VAL A 77 -0.92 -18.13 -1.36
CA VAL A 77 -0.22 -19.38 -1.74
C VAL A 77 1.05 -19.54 -0.90
N LYS A 78 1.01 -20.55 0.00
CA LYS A 78 2.10 -21.33 0.61
C LYS A 78 3.43 -20.62 0.94
N ASP A 79 3.64 -20.45 2.25
CA ASP A 79 4.98 -20.45 2.88
C ASP A 79 5.78 -21.70 2.45
N ASN A 80 6.87 -21.50 1.71
CA ASN A 80 8.19 -22.13 1.94
C ASN A 80 9.20 -21.79 0.83
N LEU A 81 9.42 -20.50 0.57
CA LEU A 81 10.76 -20.05 0.23
C LEU A 81 10.94 -18.77 1.04
N GLN A 82 11.78 -18.83 2.07
CA GLN A 82 12.22 -17.66 2.80
C GLN A 82 12.59 -16.59 1.76
N GLN A 83 11.81 -15.52 1.64
CA GLN A 83 12.33 -14.30 1.06
C GLN A 83 13.39 -13.81 2.05
N ARG A 84 14.62 -14.34 1.90
CA ARG A 84 15.76 -14.01 2.77
C ARG A 84 16.12 -12.53 2.67
N ILE A 85 15.70 -11.89 1.58
CA ILE A 85 16.09 -10.54 1.22
C ILE A 85 14.82 -9.77 0.86
N ASN A 86 14.50 -8.80 1.71
CA ASN A 86 13.54 -7.74 1.41
C ASN A 86 14.32 -6.44 1.23
N VAL A 87 13.89 -5.64 0.28
CA VAL A 87 14.54 -4.39 -0.11
C VAL A 87 13.54 -3.26 0.12
N SER A 88 14.04 -2.14 0.63
CA SER A 88 13.31 -0.87 0.67
C SER A 88 14.09 0.18 -0.10
N THR A 89 13.39 0.93 -0.94
CA THR A 89 13.99 1.96 -1.77
C THR A 89 13.17 3.24 -1.67
N VAL A 90 13.87 4.37 -1.52
CA VAL A 90 13.27 5.70 -1.63
C VAL A 90 13.82 6.35 -2.89
N VAL A 91 12.94 6.72 -3.80
CA VAL A 91 13.28 7.43 -5.03
C VAL A 91 12.68 8.82 -4.96
N ASP A 92 13.54 9.83 -4.93
CA ASP A 92 13.14 11.22 -5.06
C ASP A 92 13.29 11.66 -6.50
N ILE A 93 12.19 12.09 -7.11
CA ILE A 93 12.15 12.64 -8.46
C ILE A 93 11.76 14.10 -8.34
N ASN A 94 12.66 14.99 -8.75
CA ASN A 94 12.48 16.44 -8.71
C ASN A 94 11.94 16.94 -10.05
N ASP A 95 11.59 18.23 -10.09
CA ASP A 95 11.17 18.94 -11.29
C ASP A 95 9.96 18.30 -11.98
N ILE A 96 9.05 17.71 -11.21
CA ILE A 96 7.81 17.09 -11.69
C ILE A 96 6.65 18.06 -11.52
N ASP A 97 5.89 18.27 -12.58
CA ASP A 97 4.61 18.98 -12.51
C ASP A 97 3.43 18.05 -12.12
N LYS A 98 2.25 18.65 -11.97
CA LYS A 98 1.04 17.93 -11.55
C LYS A 98 0.55 16.91 -12.59
N GLU A 99 0.62 17.22 -13.88
CA GLU A 99 0.20 16.31 -14.95
C GLU A 99 1.15 15.12 -15.04
N GLU A 100 2.45 15.38 -14.91
CA GLU A 100 3.49 14.37 -14.87
C GLU A 100 3.35 13.45 -13.66
N TYR A 101 3.09 14.01 -12.47
CA TYR A 101 2.77 13.25 -11.28
C TYR A 101 1.63 12.27 -11.55
N PHE A 102 0.49 12.73 -12.08
CA PHE A 102 -0.65 11.86 -12.35
C PHE A 102 -0.31 10.75 -13.35
N ARG A 103 0.46 11.07 -14.40
CA ARG A 103 0.87 10.09 -15.40
C ARG A 103 1.77 9.01 -14.79
N ILE A 104 2.78 9.42 -14.03
CA ILE A 104 3.73 8.52 -13.38
C ILE A 104 2.99 7.67 -12.34
N SER A 105 2.21 8.29 -11.46
CA SER A 105 1.50 7.59 -10.39
C SER A 105 0.53 6.55 -10.93
N ASN A 106 -0.29 6.92 -11.93
CA ASN A 106 -1.27 6.01 -12.51
C ASN A 106 -0.62 4.82 -13.19
N THR A 107 0.51 5.05 -13.88
CA THR A 107 1.23 3.97 -14.56
C THR A 107 1.86 3.02 -13.54
N LEU A 108 2.53 3.53 -12.51
CA LEU A 108 3.12 2.70 -11.45
C LEU A 108 2.06 1.90 -10.67
N ILE A 109 0.89 2.50 -10.40
CA ILE A 109 -0.25 1.79 -9.79
C ILE A 109 -0.79 0.71 -10.74
N ALA A 110 -0.88 0.99 -12.04
CA ALA A 110 -1.32 0.01 -13.03
C ALA A 110 -0.35 -1.19 -13.12
N VAL A 111 0.96 -0.93 -13.18
CA VAL A 111 2.01 -1.97 -13.17
C VAL A 111 1.91 -2.81 -11.89
N MET A 112 1.72 -2.19 -10.73
CA MET A 112 1.51 -2.91 -9.47
C MET A 112 0.28 -3.83 -9.49
N ASN A 113 -0.81 -3.39 -10.13
CA ASN A 113 -2.05 -4.16 -10.23
C ASN A 113 -2.01 -5.25 -11.32
N CYS A 114 -1.08 -5.14 -12.28
CA CYS A 114 -0.81 -6.17 -13.28
C CYS A 114 -0.05 -7.34 -12.62
N LYS A 115 -0.84 -8.20 -11.97
CA LYS A 115 -0.43 -9.40 -11.23
C LYS A 115 0.62 -10.26 -11.96
N ASP A 116 1.78 -10.42 -11.34
CA ASP A 116 2.46 -11.71 -11.26
C ASP A 116 2.27 -12.25 -9.83
N SER A 117 1.86 -13.51 -9.66
CA SER A 117 1.75 -14.13 -8.32
C SER A 117 3.11 -14.29 -7.64
N LYS A 118 4.22 -14.05 -8.38
CA LYS A 118 5.59 -13.99 -7.87
C LYS A 118 5.94 -12.66 -7.19
N MET A 119 5.17 -11.59 -7.43
CA MET A 119 5.25 -10.36 -6.65
C MET A 119 4.60 -10.64 -5.30
N GLY A 120 5.41 -10.98 -4.30
CA GLY A 120 4.97 -11.26 -2.92
C GLY A 120 4.30 -10.05 -2.25
N LYS A 121 4.44 -9.91 -0.92
CA LYS A 121 3.87 -8.79 -0.13
C LYS A 121 4.53 -7.42 -0.45
N SER A 122 4.72 -7.05 -1.71
CA SER A 122 5.40 -5.82 -2.11
C SER A 122 4.44 -4.63 -2.06
N THR A 123 4.94 -3.46 -1.68
CA THR A 123 4.17 -2.23 -1.54
C THR A 123 4.86 -1.06 -2.25
N ILE A 124 4.04 -0.12 -2.70
CA ILE A 124 4.46 1.18 -3.22
C ILE A 124 3.69 2.27 -2.50
N ASN A 125 4.39 3.30 -2.07
CA ASN A 125 3.80 4.52 -1.52
C ASN A 125 4.38 5.72 -2.28
N MET A 126 3.57 6.75 -2.49
CA MET A 126 3.96 7.93 -3.25
C MET A 126 3.49 9.18 -2.53
N LYS A 127 4.37 10.18 -2.43
CA LYS A 127 4.06 11.49 -1.89
C LYS A 127 4.51 12.55 -2.87
N TYR A 128 3.57 13.37 -3.34
CA TYR A 128 3.85 14.51 -4.19
C TYR A 128 3.71 15.80 -3.39
N ASP A 129 4.71 16.67 -3.52
CA ASP A 129 4.69 18.03 -2.98
C ASP A 129 4.75 19.03 -4.14
N GLU A 130 3.61 19.67 -4.40
CA GLU A 130 3.43 20.63 -5.49
C GLU A 130 4.24 21.92 -5.28
N LYS A 131 4.57 22.29 -4.02
CA LYS A 131 5.32 23.52 -3.74
C LYS A 131 6.79 23.42 -4.12
N VAL A 132 7.34 22.21 -4.09
CA VAL A 132 8.74 21.93 -4.40
C VAL A 132 8.89 21.01 -5.61
N SER A 133 7.81 20.79 -6.37
CA SER A 133 7.78 19.96 -7.59
C SER A 133 8.48 18.61 -7.42
N ARG A 134 8.21 17.92 -6.31
CA ARG A 134 8.92 16.69 -5.94
C ARG A 134 7.97 15.53 -5.69
N LEU A 135 8.22 14.43 -6.36
CA LEU A 135 7.60 13.13 -6.13
C LEU A 135 8.58 12.22 -5.39
N ARG A 136 8.17 11.78 -4.20
CA ARG A 136 8.86 10.72 -3.45
C ARG A 136 8.12 9.40 -3.62
N VAL A 137 8.81 8.39 -4.11
CA VAL A 137 8.31 7.01 -4.22
C VAL A 137 9.03 6.16 -3.19
N LEU A 138 8.27 5.48 -2.32
CA LEU A 138 8.78 4.46 -1.41
C LEU A 138 8.36 3.09 -1.91
N LEU A 139 9.34 2.21 -2.11
CA LEU A 139 9.13 0.83 -2.51
C LEU A 139 9.55 -0.10 -1.37
N TRP A 140 8.80 -1.18 -1.19
CA TRP A 140 9.18 -2.28 -0.32
C TRP A 140 8.80 -3.59 -0.99
N GLY A 141 9.70 -4.56 -1.02
CA GLY A 141 9.40 -5.85 -1.65
C GLY A 141 10.61 -6.73 -1.85
N ASN A 142 10.45 -7.73 -2.70
CA ASN A 142 11.55 -8.61 -3.11
C ASN A 142 12.45 -7.92 -4.14
N ILE A 143 13.65 -8.46 -4.36
CA ILE A 143 14.64 -7.85 -5.26
C ILE A 143 14.14 -7.73 -6.71
N SER A 144 13.49 -8.76 -7.25
CA SER A 144 12.97 -8.78 -8.62
C SER A 144 11.91 -7.70 -8.84
N PHE A 145 11.04 -7.49 -7.84
CA PHE A 145 10.03 -6.44 -7.85
C PHE A 145 10.68 -5.06 -7.84
N ILE A 146 11.68 -4.84 -6.97
CA ILE A 146 12.37 -3.55 -6.91
C ILE A 146 13.08 -3.24 -8.23
N GLU A 147 13.76 -4.22 -8.85
CA GLU A 147 14.44 -4.03 -10.14
C GLU A 147 13.44 -3.64 -11.25
N GLU A 148 12.32 -4.33 -11.36
CA GLU A 148 11.27 -4.02 -12.35
C GLU A 148 10.66 -2.63 -12.12
N MET A 149 10.40 -2.28 -10.86
CA MET A 149 9.86 -0.97 -10.52
C MET A 149 10.85 0.15 -10.79
N LEU A 150 12.14 -0.03 -10.47
CA LEU A 150 13.17 0.96 -10.77
C LEU A 150 13.36 1.15 -12.27
N SER A 151 13.34 0.06 -13.05
CA SER A 151 13.35 0.11 -14.51
C SER A 151 12.16 0.91 -15.05
N THR A 152 10.95 0.62 -14.56
CA THR A 152 9.73 1.34 -14.94
C THR A 152 9.80 2.82 -14.61
N ILE A 153 10.30 3.18 -13.42
CA ILE A 153 10.50 4.58 -13.00
C ILE A 153 11.48 5.26 -13.95
N SER A 154 12.62 4.65 -14.27
CA SER A 154 13.61 5.20 -15.22
C SER A 154 12.95 5.52 -16.56
N MET A 155 12.21 4.55 -17.13
CA MET A 155 11.51 4.73 -18.41
C MET A 155 10.48 5.87 -18.39
N LEU A 156 9.76 6.03 -17.28
CA LEU A 156 8.74 7.07 -17.13
C LEU A 156 9.32 8.47 -16.93
N VAL A 157 10.50 8.58 -16.33
CA VAL A 157 11.21 9.85 -16.15
C VAL A 157 11.92 10.25 -17.44
N GLU A 158 12.60 9.32 -18.10
CA GLU A 158 13.35 9.59 -19.36
C GLU A 158 12.45 10.05 -20.50
N ARG A 159 11.25 9.47 -20.63
CA ARG A 159 10.25 9.89 -21.64
C ARG A 159 9.83 11.36 -21.49
N ASN A 160 9.97 11.94 -20.31
CA ASN A 160 9.54 13.31 -20.03
C ASN A 160 10.61 14.32 -20.42
N ASN A 161 11.88 14.01 -20.13
CA ASN A 161 13.02 14.85 -20.53
C ASN A 161 13.08 15.06 -22.07
N LEU A 162 12.64 14.07 -22.85
CA LEU A 162 12.51 14.18 -24.32
C LEU A 162 11.40 15.13 -24.78
N SER A 163 10.40 15.38 -23.93
CA SER A 163 9.26 16.26 -24.22
C SER A 163 9.60 17.73 -23.95
N ASP A 164 10.45 18.00 -22.95
CA ASP A 164 10.89 19.36 -22.61
C ASP A 164 11.94 19.90 -23.59
N HIS A 165 12.83 19.05 -24.11
CA HIS A 165 13.79 19.47 -25.13
C HIS A 165 13.12 19.98 -26.42
N LYS A 166 11.98 19.40 -26.82
CA LYS A 166 11.22 19.86 -28.01
C LYS A 166 10.55 21.22 -27.82
N LYS A 167 10.27 21.65 -26.58
CA LYS A 167 9.69 22.97 -26.30
C LYS A 167 10.74 24.08 -26.29
N ALA A 168 12.00 23.77 -25.95
CA ALA A 168 13.09 24.73 -25.95
C ALA A 168 13.52 25.13 -27.37
N ASP A 169 13.64 24.16 -28.28
CA ASP A 169 14.07 24.41 -29.67
C ASP A 169 13.08 25.26 -30.48
N TYR A 170 11.82 25.37 -30.06
CA TYR A 170 10.81 26.20 -30.73
C TYR A 170 10.80 27.67 -30.25
N LYS A 171 11.51 28.00 -29.17
CA LYS A 171 11.57 29.37 -28.61
C LYS A 171 12.79 30.17 -29.06
N GLU A 172 13.78 29.55 -29.68
CA GLU A 172 14.98 30.24 -30.20
C GLU A 172 14.88 30.60 -31.70
N SER A 173 13.74 30.34 -32.34
CA SER A 173 13.51 30.60 -33.76
C SER A 173 12.48 31.70 -34.07
N GLU A 174 12.13 32.56 -33.10
CA GLU A 174 11.38 33.81 -33.31
C GLU A 174 12.23 35.06 -33.06
#